data_AF-A0A838E2D2-F1
#
_entry.id   AF-A0A838E2D2-F1
#
_cell.length_a   1.000
_cell.length_b   1.000
_cell.length_c   1.000
_cell.angle_alpha   90.00
_cell.angle_beta   90.00
_cell.angle_gamma   90.00
#
_symmetry.space_group_name_H-M   'P 1'
#
loop_
_entity.id
_entity.type
_entity.pdbx_description
1 polymer ?
#
loop_
_entity_poly.entity_id
_entity_poly.type
_entity_poly.pdbx_seq_one_letter_code
_entity_poly.pdbx_strand_id
1 'polypeptide(L)'
;MRHRSDCSLALRSRLQSNGSKSAKQRLKKISGKEARRIRHVNHTISKALIQEALDTVCDILAMEDLTHIRKGIKGGKRIRLRLHRWPWAQLQRFIVYKAEAAGLKVVFVNPAYTSKLCATCRNTGIRDKHRFECKVCGILRHSDLNASLNIRRIAASADTATGTVNYLNVGVA
;
A
#
# COMPACT_ATOMS: atom_id res chain seq x y z
N MET A 1 1.56 14.68 14.12
CA MET A 1 2.48 14.04 13.15
C MET A 1 2.86 14.91 11.93
N ARG A 2 1.98 15.79 11.40
CA ARG A 2 2.27 16.62 10.20
C ARG A 2 3.47 17.57 10.36
N HIS A 3 3.57 18.23 11.51
CA HIS A 3 4.64 19.21 11.80
C HIS A 3 6.06 18.65 11.60
N ARG A 4 6.36 17.43 12.10
CA ARG A 4 7.67 16.79 11.91
C ARG A 4 7.95 16.44 10.45
N SER A 5 6.93 16.03 9.70
CA SER A 5 7.03 15.72 8.27
C SER A 5 7.29 16.98 7.44
N ASP A 6 6.62 18.09 7.79
CA ASP A 6 6.73 19.38 7.12
C ASP A 6 8.07 20.08 7.42
N CYS A 7 8.55 20.03 8.67
CA CYS A 7 9.90 20.47 9.02
C CYS A 7 10.99 19.65 8.30
N SER A 8 10.83 18.33 8.19
CA SER A 8 11.75 17.47 7.44
C SER A 8 11.80 17.81 5.96
N LEU A 9 10.65 18.20 5.40
CA LEU A 9 10.49 18.66 4.03
C LEU A 9 11.21 19.98 3.75
N ALA A 10 11.00 20.98 4.60
CA ALA A 10 11.63 22.28 4.49
C ALA A 10 13.15 22.17 4.63
N LEU A 11 13.65 21.38 5.59
CA LEU A 11 15.08 21.13 5.78
C LEU A 11 15.72 20.49 4.54
N ARG A 12 15.05 19.49 3.94
CA ARG A 12 15.53 18.87 2.70
C ARG A 12 15.61 19.87 1.55
N SER A 13 14.59 20.69 1.37
CA SER A 13 14.57 21.72 0.33
C SER A 13 15.74 22.69 0.50
N ARG A 14 15.99 23.19 1.72
CA ARG A 14 17.11 24.09 2.02
C ARG A 14 18.47 23.45 1.71
N LEU A 15 18.67 22.20 2.12
CA LEU A 15 19.93 21.48 1.87
C LEU A 15 20.12 21.16 0.38
N GLN A 16 19.04 20.89 -0.36
CA GLN A 16 19.08 20.68 -1.81
C GLN A 16 19.46 21.96 -2.55
N SER A 17 18.91 23.11 -2.16
CA SER A 17 19.26 24.42 -2.73
C SER A 17 20.70 24.84 -2.42
N ASN A 18 21.25 24.46 -1.27
CA ASN A 18 22.63 24.80 -0.89
C ASN A 18 23.68 24.10 -1.78
N GLY A 19 23.51 22.81 -2.09
CA GLY A 19 24.37 22.10 -3.05
C GLY A 19 25.82 21.78 -2.61
N SER A 20 26.31 22.32 -1.48
CA SER A 20 27.66 22.07 -0.97
C SER A 20 27.91 20.59 -0.60
N LYS A 21 29.19 20.22 -0.50
CA LYS A 21 29.61 18.86 -0.07
C LYS A 21 29.04 18.49 1.31
N SER A 22 29.07 19.42 2.26
CA SER A 22 28.51 19.23 3.60
C SER A 22 26.99 19.08 3.58
N ALA A 23 26.28 19.87 2.75
CA ALA A 23 24.83 19.74 2.56
C ALA A 23 24.46 18.36 1.96
N LYS A 24 25.20 17.90 0.93
CA LYS A 24 25.03 16.56 0.32
C LYS A 24 25.26 15.43 1.34
N GLN A 25 26.31 15.52 2.16
CA GLN A 25 26.57 14.55 3.23
C GLN A 25 25.43 14.53 4.27
N ARG A 26 24.93 15.71 4.67
CA ARG A 26 23.80 15.82 5.61
C ARG A 26 22.52 15.23 5.01
N LEU A 27 22.25 15.46 3.73
CA LEU A 27 21.13 14.83 3.01
C LEU A 27 21.24 13.30 3.02
N LYS A 28 22.44 12.74 2.77
CA LYS A 28 22.68 11.29 2.84
C LYS A 28 22.38 10.74 4.24
N LYS A 29 22.86 11.40 5.30
CA LYS A 29 22.57 11.01 6.71
C LYS A 29 21.07 11.03 7.03
N ILE A 30 20.37 12.10 6.65
CA ILE A 30 18.92 12.23 6.86
C ILE A 30 18.16 11.15 6.07
N SER A 31 18.54 10.91 4.82
CA SER A 31 17.94 9.88 3.97
C SER A 31 18.12 8.49 4.55
N GLY A 32 19.32 8.16 5.03
CA GLY A 32 19.61 6.88 5.68
C GLY A 32 18.82 6.67 6.97
N LYS A 33 18.66 7.71 7.80
CA LYS A 33 17.83 7.65 9.02
C LYS A 33 16.37 7.37 8.69
N GLU A 34 15.83 8.07 7.70
CA GLU A 34 14.45 7.87 7.26
C GLU A 34 14.24 6.48 6.67
N ALA A 35 15.15 6.00 5.82
CA ALA A 35 15.09 4.66 5.24
C ALA A 35 15.10 3.57 6.32
N ARG A 36 15.93 3.70 7.36
CA ARG A 36 15.92 2.77 8.50
C ARG A 36 14.61 2.81 9.27
N ARG A 37 14.05 3.99 9.51
CA ARG A 37 12.76 4.14 10.19
C ARG A 37 11.63 3.49 9.39
N ILE A 38 11.53 3.80 8.10
CA ILE A 38 10.53 3.21 7.19
C ILE A 38 10.67 1.69 7.18
N ARG A 39 11.90 1.18 7.03
CA ARG A 39 12.18 -0.26 7.05
C ARG A 39 11.70 -0.91 8.35
N HIS A 40 12.02 -0.31 9.50
CA HIS A 40 11.58 -0.83 10.81
C HIS A 40 10.05 -0.87 10.91
N VAL A 41 9.37 0.23 10.58
CA VAL A 41 7.89 0.29 10.57
C VAL A 41 7.30 -0.77 9.65
N ASN A 42 7.84 -0.93 8.43
CA ASN A 42 7.37 -1.93 7.49
C ASN A 42 7.60 -3.36 8.01
N HIS A 43 8.71 -3.65 8.70
CA HIS A 43 8.92 -4.95 9.34
C HIS A 43 7.91 -5.21 10.47
N THR A 44 7.63 -4.20 11.30
CA THR A 44 6.65 -4.33 12.38
C THR A 44 5.25 -4.58 11.83
N ILE A 45 4.81 -3.79 10.85
CA ILE A 45 3.49 -3.93 10.22
C ILE A 45 3.37 -5.29 9.53
N SER A 46 4.35 -5.66 8.70
CA SER A 46 4.31 -6.97 8.02
C SER A 46 4.25 -8.13 9.01
N LYS A 47 5.01 -8.08 10.13
CA LYS A 47 4.93 -9.14 11.15
C LYS A 47 3.54 -9.20 11.80
N ALA A 48 2.96 -8.04 12.14
CA ALA A 48 1.63 -7.98 12.73
C ALA A 48 0.55 -8.55 11.79
N LEU A 49 0.62 -8.24 10.50
CA LEU A 49 -0.33 -8.77 9.51
C LEU A 49 -0.24 -10.28 9.36
N ILE A 50 0.97 -10.84 9.33
CA ILE A 50 1.15 -12.30 9.26
C ILE A 50 0.64 -12.96 10.54
N GLN A 51 0.90 -12.37 11.71
CA GLN A 51 0.40 -12.91 12.98
C GLN A 51 -1.13 -12.92 13.01
N GLU A 52 -1.77 -11.82 12.63
CA GLU A 52 -3.24 -11.73 12.56
C GLU A 52 -3.84 -12.75 11.59
N ALA A 53 -3.19 -13.01 10.46
CA ALA A 53 -3.63 -14.04 9.52
C ALA A 53 -3.54 -15.46 10.11
N LEU A 54 -2.49 -15.75 10.87
CA LEU A 54 -2.33 -17.04 11.56
C LEU A 54 -3.36 -17.21 12.68
N ASP A 55 -3.57 -16.16 13.47
CA ASP A 55 -4.53 -16.18 14.60
C ASP A 55 -5.97 -16.37 14.11
N THR A 56 -6.29 -15.89 12.90
CA THR A 56 -7.60 -16.01 12.26
C THR A 56 -7.76 -17.26 11.38
N VAL A 57 -6.74 -18.13 11.31
CA VAL A 57 -6.73 -19.35 10.48
C VAL A 57 -7.04 -19.04 9.01
N CYS A 58 -6.37 -18.02 8.45
CA CYS A 58 -6.47 -17.66 7.04
C CYS A 58 -5.34 -18.33 6.25
N ASP A 59 -5.66 -19.02 5.14
CA ASP A 59 -4.64 -19.61 4.25
C ASP A 59 -4.12 -18.63 3.20
N ILE A 60 -4.92 -17.59 2.88
CA ILE A 60 -4.68 -16.68 1.75
C ILE A 60 -4.72 -15.22 2.22
N LEU A 61 -3.66 -14.49 1.90
CA LEU A 61 -3.56 -13.05 2.08
C LEU A 61 -3.66 -12.33 0.73
N ALA A 62 -4.64 -11.45 0.58
CA ALA A 62 -4.86 -10.69 -0.65
C ALA A 62 -4.38 -9.24 -0.55
N MET A 63 -3.65 -8.76 -1.57
CA MET A 63 -3.19 -7.37 -1.68
C MET A 63 -3.45 -6.82 -3.08
N GLU A 64 -3.55 -5.49 -3.22
CA GLU A 64 -3.62 -4.86 -4.54
C GLU A 64 -2.26 -4.90 -5.26
N ASP A 65 -2.27 -5.13 -6.57
CA ASP A 65 -1.10 -4.89 -7.42
C ASP A 65 -0.91 -3.39 -7.63
N LEU A 66 0.08 -2.83 -6.93
CA LEU A 66 0.42 -1.41 -7.01
C LEU A 66 1.64 -1.14 -7.92
N THR A 67 2.04 -2.08 -8.77
CA THR A 67 3.26 -2.00 -9.57
C THR A 67 3.25 -0.83 -10.56
N HIS A 68 2.08 -0.45 -11.07
CA HIS A 68 1.97 0.56 -12.14
C HIS A 68 1.39 1.90 -11.69
N ILE A 69 1.13 2.12 -10.40
CA ILE A 69 0.47 3.35 -9.92
C ILE A 69 1.29 4.63 -10.12
N ARG A 70 2.60 4.50 -10.41
CA ARG A 70 3.48 5.63 -10.73
C ARG A 70 3.47 6.00 -12.21
N LYS A 71 3.05 5.10 -13.09
CA LYS A 71 3.02 5.35 -14.54
C LYS A 71 1.86 6.30 -14.85
N GLY A 72 2.14 7.40 -15.55
CA GLY A 72 1.09 8.32 -16.03
C GLY A 72 0.32 9.10 -14.95
N ILE A 73 0.93 9.43 -13.81
CA ILE A 73 0.27 10.22 -12.75
C ILE A 73 -0.22 11.57 -13.30
N LYS A 74 -1.54 11.70 -13.51
CA LYS A 74 -2.24 12.95 -13.87
C LYS A 74 -2.52 13.82 -12.63
N GLY A 75 -1.48 14.08 -11.83
CA GLY A 75 -1.58 14.80 -10.57
C GLY A 75 -0.50 15.86 -10.39
N GLY A 76 -0.84 16.94 -9.70
CA GLY A 76 0.09 18.04 -9.40
C GLY A 76 1.28 17.62 -8.54
N LYS A 77 2.29 18.50 -8.42
CA LYS A 77 3.58 18.25 -7.74
C LYS A 77 3.42 17.63 -6.35
N ARG A 78 2.43 18.08 -5.57
CA ARG A 78 2.14 17.60 -4.21
C ARG A 78 1.72 16.12 -4.20
N ILE A 79 0.84 15.70 -5.11
CA ILE A 79 0.35 14.31 -5.20
C ILE A 79 1.49 13.40 -5.63
N ARG A 80 2.23 13.80 -6.68
CA ARG A 80 3.39 13.07 -7.18
C ARG A 80 4.42 12.83 -6.06
N LEU A 81 4.76 13.88 -5.32
CA LEU A 81 5.71 13.76 -4.21
C LEU A 81 5.25 12.80 -3.12
N ARG A 82 3.95 12.77 -2.78
CA ARG A 82 3.41 11.82 -1.80
C ARG A 82 3.53 10.38 -2.30
N LEU A 83 3.15 10.12 -3.56
CA LEU A 83 3.24 8.78 -4.16
C LEU A 83 4.70 8.29 -4.21
N HIS A 84 5.66 9.11 -4.64
CA HIS A 84 7.06 8.67 -4.68
C HIS A 84 7.67 8.38 -3.30
N ARG A 85 7.11 8.95 -2.23
CA ARG A 85 7.58 8.74 -0.86
C ARG A 85 6.90 7.59 -0.14
N TRP A 86 5.75 7.13 -0.64
CA TRP A 86 5.04 6.03 -0.05
C TRP A 86 5.79 4.71 -0.36
N PRO A 87 6.24 3.94 0.66
CA PRO A 87 7.10 2.79 0.47
C PRO A 87 6.31 1.47 0.33
N TRP A 88 5.21 1.46 -0.44
CA TRP A 88 4.33 0.29 -0.55
C TRP A 88 5.04 -0.96 -1.06
N ALA A 89 5.90 -0.81 -2.08
CA ALA A 89 6.60 -1.94 -2.69
C ALA A 89 7.51 -2.66 -1.69
N GLN A 90 8.13 -1.91 -0.77
CA GLN A 90 8.91 -2.53 0.31
C GLN A 90 8.03 -3.28 1.30
N LEU A 91 6.89 -2.70 1.68
CA LEU A 91 5.94 -3.36 2.57
C LEU A 91 5.38 -4.65 1.94
N GLN A 92 4.98 -4.60 0.67
CA GLN A 92 4.51 -5.78 -0.06
C GLN A 92 5.57 -6.87 -0.12
N ARG A 93 6.82 -6.55 -0.45
CA ARG A 93 7.92 -7.53 -0.38
C ARG A 93 8.06 -8.16 1.01
N PHE A 94 7.96 -7.34 2.06
CA PHE A 94 8.09 -7.83 3.43
C PHE A 94 6.94 -8.73 3.85
N ILE A 95 5.74 -8.48 3.34
CA ILE A 95 4.59 -9.33 3.54
C ILE A 95 4.79 -10.65 2.79
N VAL A 96 5.19 -10.60 1.50
CA VAL A 96 5.38 -11.79 0.66
C VAL A 96 6.35 -12.79 1.29
N TYR A 97 7.61 -12.41 1.56
CA TYR A 97 8.58 -13.39 2.06
C TYR A 97 8.21 -13.92 3.47
N LYS A 98 7.52 -13.12 4.29
CA LYS A 98 7.10 -13.57 5.63
C LYS A 98 5.88 -14.46 5.59
N ALA A 99 4.95 -14.20 4.67
CA ALA A 99 3.81 -15.06 4.40
C ALA A 99 4.30 -16.43 3.92
N GLU A 100 5.21 -16.45 2.93
CA GLU A 100 5.83 -17.67 2.42
C GLU A 100 6.54 -18.46 3.54
N ALA A 101 7.31 -17.78 4.39
CA ALA A 101 7.96 -18.42 5.54
C ALA A 101 6.98 -18.97 6.58
N ALA A 102 5.76 -18.44 6.64
CA ALA A 102 4.69 -18.91 7.53
C ALA A 102 3.73 -19.91 6.85
N GLY A 103 3.99 -20.30 5.60
CA GLY A 103 3.12 -21.20 4.83
C GLY A 103 1.85 -20.56 4.26
N LEU A 104 1.74 -19.23 4.29
CA LEU A 104 0.60 -18.48 3.78
C LEU A 104 0.75 -18.17 2.29
N LYS A 105 -0.34 -18.29 1.53
CA LYS A 105 -0.37 -17.89 0.12
C LYS A 105 -0.67 -16.40 -0.01
N VAL A 106 0.02 -15.71 -0.91
CA VAL A 106 -0.24 -14.29 -1.22
C VAL A 106 -0.80 -14.16 -2.63
N VAL A 107 -1.94 -13.47 -2.74
CA VAL A 107 -2.62 -13.19 -4.01
C VAL A 107 -2.61 -11.69 -4.27
N PHE A 108 -2.26 -11.30 -5.50
CA PHE A 108 -2.38 -9.92 -5.94
C PHE A 108 -3.62 -9.73 -6.82
N VAL A 109 -4.42 -8.72 -6.49
CA VAL A 109 -5.63 -8.35 -7.22
C VAL A 109 -5.46 -7.04 -7.96
N ASN A 110 -6.14 -6.89 -9.10
CA ASN A 110 -6.15 -5.64 -9.83
C ASN A 110 -6.81 -4.53 -8.97
N PRO A 111 -6.14 -3.39 -8.72
CA PRO A 111 -6.70 -2.28 -7.93
C PRO A 111 -7.86 -1.56 -8.61
N ALA A 112 -8.14 -1.84 -9.88
CA ALA A 112 -9.22 -1.19 -10.60
C ALA A 112 -10.58 -1.49 -9.93
N TYR A 113 -11.33 -0.43 -9.66
CA TYR A 113 -12.70 -0.47 -9.12
C TYR A 113 -12.89 -1.07 -7.71
N THR A 114 -11.82 -1.54 -7.05
CA THR A 114 -11.87 -2.11 -5.68
C THR A 114 -12.46 -1.13 -4.66
N SER A 115 -12.15 0.16 -4.81
CA SER A 115 -12.62 1.24 -3.93
C SER A 115 -13.87 1.96 -4.41
N LYS A 116 -14.38 1.64 -5.61
CA LYS A 116 -15.53 2.31 -6.24
C LYS A 116 -16.81 1.47 -6.21
N LEU A 117 -16.70 0.15 -6.19
CA LEU A 117 -17.86 -0.74 -6.19
C LEU A 117 -18.32 -1.03 -4.75
N CYS A 118 -19.63 -1.20 -4.57
CA CYS A 118 -20.17 -1.68 -3.30
C CYS A 118 -19.83 -3.15 -3.09
N ALA A 119 -19.22 -3.49 -1.94
CA ALA A 119 -18.88 -4.88 -1.64
C ALA A 119 -20.12 -5.79 -1.48
N THR A 120 -21.29 -5.20 -1.19
CA THR A 120 -22.56 -5.94 -1.05
C THR A 120 -23.26 -6.12 -2.40
N CYS A 121 -23.65 -5.03 -3.07
CA CYS A 121 -24.49 -5.09 -4.26
C CYS A 121 -23.76 -4.85 -5.60
N ARG A 122 -22.44 -4.63 -5.58
CA ARG A 122 -21.58 -4.43 -6.76
C ARG A 122 -21.86 -3.21 -7.64
N ASN A 123 -22.87 -2.40 -7.30
CA ASN A 123 -23.07 -1.10 -7.95
C ASN A 123 -21.99 -0.10 -7.56
N THR A 124 -21.73 0.86 -8.45
CA THR A 124 -20.83 1.99 -8.18
C THR A 124 -21.39 2.80 -7.02
N GLY A 125 -20.55 3.04 -6.01
CA GLY A 125 -20.85 3.94 -4.90
C GLY A 125 -20.08 5.25 -4.99
N ILE A 126 -20.44 6.16 -4.09
CA ILE A 126 -19.80 7.45 -3.93
C ILE A 126 -18.81 7.32 -2.79
N ARG A 127 -17.53 7.58 -3.07
CA ARG A 127 -16.47 7.63 -2.07
C ARG A 127 -16.12 9.09 -1.80
N ASP A 128 -16.23 9.50 -0.54
CA ASP A 128 -15.66 10.75 -0.04
C ASP A 128 -14.67 10.44 1.09
N LYS A 129 -13.37 10.58 0.79
CA LYS A 129 -12.26 10.27 1.71
C LYS A 129 -12.41 8.88 2.36
N HIS A 130 -12.81 8.87 3.63
CA HIS A 130 -12.96 7.71 4.51
C HIS A 130 -14.37 7.12 4.50
N ARG A 131 -15.33 7.77 3.83
CA ARG A 131 -16.72 7.34 3.73
C ARG A 131 -17.00 6.76 2.36
N PHE A 132 -17.72 5.65 2.33
CA PHE A 132 -18.31 5.07 1.14
C PHE A 132 -19.82 4.95 1.32
N GLU A 133 -20.55 5.38 0.30
CA GLU A 133 -22.00 5.34 0.25
C GLU A 133 -22.49 4.67 -1.03
N CYS A 134 -23.32 3.64 -0.90
CA CYS A 134 -24.01 3.05 -2.04
C CYS A 134 -25.45 3.56 -2.11
N LYS A 135 -25.81 4.25 -3.19
CA LYS A 135 -27.17 4.74 -3.41
C LYS A 135 -28.19 3.65 -3.75
N VAL A 136 -27.73 2.47 -4.18
CA VAL A 136 -28.61 1.36 -4.58
C VAL A 136 -29.04 0.52 -3.39
N CYS A 137 -28.10 0.08 -2.56
CA CYS A 137 -28.40 -0.75 -1.38
C CYS A 137 -28.40 0.02 -0.05
N GLY A 138 -28.26 1.35 -0.10
CA GLY A 138 -28.27 2.23 1.07
C GLY A 138 -27.07 2.11 2.03
N ILE A 139 -26.06 1.29 1.70
CA ILE A 139 -25.02 0.99 2.69
C ILE A 139 -24.05 2.17 2.88
N LEU A 140 -23.75 2.45 4.14
CA LEU A 140 -22.77 3.42 4.59
C LEU A 140 -21.66 2.68 5.34
N ARG A 141 -20.41 2.84 4.94
CA ARG A 141 -19.27 2.21 5.62
C ARG A 141 -17.97 2.96 5.41
N HIS A 142 -16.95 2.58 6.17
CA HIS A 142 -15.59 3.06 5.92
C HIS A 142 -15.11 2.62 4.53
N SER A 143 -14.53 3.53 3.77
CA SER A 143 -14.17 3.29 2.36
C SER A 143 -13.07 2.25 2.20
N ASP A 144 -12.15 2.15 3.16
CA ASP A 144 -11.10 1.13 3.15
C ASP A 144 -11.63 -0.25 3.55
N LEU A 145 -12.66 -0.31 4.43
CA LEU A 145 -13.35 -1.58 4.74
C LEU A 145 -14.14 -2.07 3.53
N ASN A 146 -14.80 -1.17 2.79
CA ASN A 146 -15.43 -1.54 1.53
C ASN A 146 -14.42 -2.11 0.53
N ALA A 147 -13.27 -1.45 0.40
CA ALA A 147 -12.21 -1.89 -0.50
C ALA A 147 -11.63 -3.26 -0.09
N SER A 148 -11.35 -3.48 1.19
CA SER A 148 -10.82 -4.77 1.67
C SER A 148 -11.80 -5.92 1.42
N LEU A 149 -13.11 -5.70 1.59
CA LEU A 149 -14.13 -6.71 1.30
C LEU A 149 -14.22 -7.02 -0.20
N ASN A 150 -14.07 -6.01 -1.08
CA ASN A 150 -13.98 -6.23 -2.52
C ASN A 150 -12.74 -7.03 -2.90
N ILE A 151 -11.58 -6.68 -2.34
CA ILE A 151 -10.31 -7.39 -2.55
C ILE A 151 -10.44 -8.85 -2.13
N ARG A 152 -10.97 -9.11 -0.93
CA ARG A 152 -11.25 -10.47 -0.42
C ARG A 152 -12.12 -11.25 -1.40
N ARG A 153 -13.20 -10.64 -1.89
CA ARG A 153 -14.12 -11.29 -2.83
C ARG A 153 -13.44 -11.63 -4.15
N ILE A 154 -12.66 -10.71 -4.72
CA ILE A 154 -11.92 -10.93 -5.96
C ILE A 154 -10.90 -12.06 -5.77
N ALA A 155 -10.18 -12.08 -4.65
CA ALA A 155 -9.21 -13.13 -4.34
C ALA A 155 -9.88 -14.51 -4.20
N ALA A 156 -11.01 -14.59 -3.48
CA ALA A 156 -11.78 -15.82 -3.35
C ALA A 156 -12.31 -16.35 -4.69
N SER A 157 -12.66 -15.46 -5.64
CA SER A 157 -13.07 -15.87 -6.99
C SER A 157 -11.91 -16.25 -7.90
N ALA A 158 -10.68 -15.82 -7.59
CA ALA A 158 -9.49 -16.20 -8.35
C ALA A 158 -8.97 -17.58 -7.93
N ASP A 159 -9.14 -17.94 -6.66
CA ASP A 159 -8.69 -19.24 -6.12
C ASP A 159 -9.50 -20.43 -6.68
N THR A 160 -10.79 -20.22 -6.99
CA THR A 160 -11.64 -21.24 -7.60
C THR A 160 -11.40 -21.43 -9.11
N ALA A 161 -10.73 -20.48 -9.76
CA ALA A 161 -10.39 -20.53 -11.18
C ALA A 161 -8.91 -20.94 -11.36
N THR A 162 -8.61 -22.22 -11.13
CA THR A 162 -7.44 -22.98 -11.62
C THR A 162 -6.16 -22.18 -11.94
N GLY A 163 -5.15 -22.29 -11.06
CA GLY A 163 -3.76 -22.53 -11.52
C GLY A 163 -2.82 -21.34 -11.77
N THR A 164 -3.24 -20.09 -11.65
CA THR A 164 -2.29 -18.95 -11.67
C THR A 164 -2.50 -18.03 -10.49
N VAL A 165 -1.96 -18.43 -9.34
CA VAL A 165 -1.65 -17.49 -8.27
C VAL A 165 -0.63 -16.53 -8.87
N ASN A 166 -1.02 -15.27 -9.08
CA ASN A 166 -0.08 -14.22 -9.48
C ASN A 166 0.90 -14.00 -8.32
N TYR A 167 1.92 -14.84 -8.23
CA TYR A 167 3.15 -14.52 -7.52
C TYR A 167 3.76 -13.38 -8.31
N LEU A 168 3.49 -12.16 -7.87
CA LEU A 168 4.23 -11.02 -8.38
C LEU A 168 5.70 -11.30 -8.05
N ASN A 169 6.50 -11.46 -9.11
CA ASN A 169 7.95 -11.49 -9.03
C ASN A 169 8.41 -10.09 -8.56
N VAL A 170 8.22 -9.79 -7.27
CA VAL A 170 8.63 -8.50 -6.68
C VAL A 170 10.13 -8.52 -6.41
N GLY A 171 10.93 -8.77 -7.45
CA GLY A 171 12.37 -8.54 -7.43
C GLY A 171 13.19 -9.43 -8.34
N VAL A 172 13.45 -8.97 -9.57
CA VAL A 172 14.80 -9.04 -10.16
C VAL A 172 15.05 -7.75 -10.96
N ALA A 173 15.57 -6.72 -10.27
CA ALA A 173 16.38 -5.60 -10.79
C ALA A 173 16.72 -4.62 -9.65
#